data_AF-A0A829PJS0-F1
#
_entry.id   AF-A0A829PJS0-F1
#
_cell.length_a   1.000
_cell.length_b   1.000
_cell.length_c   1.000
_cell.angle_alpha   90.00
_cell.angle_beta   90.00
_cell.angle_gamma   90.00
#
_symmetry.space_group_name_H-M   'P 1'
#
loop_
_entity.id
_entity.type
_entity.pdbx_description
1 polymer ?
#
loop_
_entity_poly.entity_id
_entity_poly.type
_entity_poly.pdbx_seq_one_letter_code
_entity_poly.pdbx_strand_id
1 'polypeptide(L)'
;MPGGWIEWGESPEAAAIREVREETGMLVVDARVAGATTTSHPEGMCSVTLWVVARWISGEPVVMEPDKYAEHRWYGLDEALPAPLFEVWEDLLGSPAYGELRAMLSEA
;
A
#
# COMPACT_ATOMS: atom_id res chain seq x y z
N MET A 1 -3.25 5.01 -0.04
CA MET A 1 -2.83 3.78 0.68
C MET A 1 -1.50 4.07 1.31
N PRO A 2 -1.29 3.67 2.56
CA PRO A 2 -0.02 3.91 3.22
C PRO A 2 1.14 3.26 2.49
N GLY A 3 2.25 3.97 2.39
CA GLY A 3 3.43 3.46 1.71
C GLY A 3 4.51 4.51 1.56
N GLY A 4 5.74 4.04 1.62
CA GLY A 4 6.93 4.87 1.52
C GLY A 4 8.16 4.04 1.19
N TRP A 5 9.32 4.67 1.30
CA TRP A 5 10.58 4.01 0.99
C TRP A 5 10.97 3.03 2.11
N ILE A 6 11.54 1.90 1.70
CA ILE A 6 12.16 0.96 2.64
C ILE A 6 13.45 1.59 3.17
N GLU A 7 13.56 1.72 4.49
CA GLU A 7 14.74 2.27 5.13
C GLU A 7 15.91 1.28 5.16
N TRP A 8 17.11 1.78 5.44
CA TRP A 8 18.30 0.93 5.49
C TRP A 8 18.18 -0.13 6.59
N GLY A 9 18.30 -1.40 6.20
CA GLY A 9 18.17 -2.55 7.10
C GLY A 9 16.73 -2.96 7.42
N GLU A 10 15.74 -2.29 6.82
CA GLU A 10 14.32 -2.60 6.99
C GLU A 10 13.85 -3.67 6.01
N SER A 11 12.99 -4.59 6.46
CA SER A 11 12.29 -5.50 5.54
C SER A 11 11.07 -4.82 4.92
N PRO A 12 10.58 -5.25 3.74
CA PRO A 12 9.37 -4.66 3.14
C PRO A 12 8.15 -4.71 4.07
N GLU A 13 8.00 -5.79 4.83
CA GLU A 13 6.94 -5.96 5.83
C GLU A 13 7.07 -4.97 6.98
N ALA A 14 8.29 -4.74 7.48
CA ALA A 14 8.55 -3.79 8.53
C ALA A 14 8.26 -2.35 8.05
N ALA A 15 8.66 -2.01 6.82
CA ALA A 15 8.35 -0.73 6.20
C ALA A 15 6.83 -0.52 6.09
N ALA A 16 6.09 -1.50 5.59
CA ALA A 16 4.63 -1.40 5.50
C ALA A 16 3.95 -1.21 6.87
N ILE A 17 4.40 -1.93 7.91
CA ILE A 17 3.87 -1.75 9.27
C ILE A 17 4.17 -0.36 9.81
N ARG A 18 5.39 0.14 9.59
CA ARG A 18 5.81 1.49 10.00
C ARG A 18 4.99 2.56 9.30
N GLU A 19 4.91 2.53 7.97
CA GLU A 19 4.17 3.51 7.16
C GLU A 19 2.67 3.53 7.50
N VAL A 20 2.04 2.37 7.68
CA VAL A 20 0.63 2.30 8.13
C VAL A 20 0.47 3.02 9.48
N ARG A 21 1.37 2.77 10.43
CA ARG A 21 1.31 3.43 11.74
C ARG A 21 1.58 4.94 11.64
N GLU A 22 2.58 5.34 10.88
CA GLU A 22 3.00 6.75 10.75
C GLU A 22 1.92 7.59 10.08
N GLU A 23 1.28 7.09 9.02
CA GLU A 23 0.34 7.88 8.22
C GLU A 23 -1.12 7.78 8.70
N THR A 24 -1.49 6.68 9.37
CA THR A 24 -2.88 6.40 9.76
C THR A 24 -3.11 6.24 11.26
N GLY A 25 -2.04 5.99 12.04
CA GLY A 25 -2.14 5.63 13.46
C GLY A 25 -2.63 4.20 13.72
N MET A 26 -2.97 3.42 12.68
CA MET A 26 -3.48 2.06 12.83
C MET A 26 -2.38 1.05 13.16
N LEU A 27 -2.79 -0.08 13.76
CA LEU A 27 -1.92 -1.21 14.03
C LEU A 27 -2.29 -2.40 13.15
N VAL A 28 -1.29 -2.91 12.43
CA VAL A 28 -1.39 -4.09 11.56
C VAL A 28 -0.32 -5.12 11.92
N VAL A 29 -0.57 -6.39 11.61
CA VAL A 29 0.35 -7.52 11.83
C VAL A 29 0.30 -8.49 10.66
N ASP A 30 1.08 -9.57 10.74
CA ASP A 30 1.12 -10.65 9.75
C ASP A 30 1.37 -10.12 8.32
N ALA A 31 2.16 -9.04 8.22
CA ALA A 31 2.51 -8.43 6.95
C ALA A 31 3.29 -9.41 6.07
N ARG A 32 2.93 -9.48 4.79
CA ARG A 32 3.55 -10.37 3.79
C ARG A 32 3.59 -9.67 2.45
N VAL A 33 4.74 -9.70 1.77
CA VAL A 33 4.82 -9.27 0.37
C VAL A 33 3.91 -10.16 -0.48
N ALA A 34 2.98 -9.52 -1.20
CA ALA A 34 2.00 -10.14 -2.07
C ALA A 34 2.35 -10.00 -3.56
N GLY A 35 3.23 -9.06 -3.90
CA GLY A 35 3.65 -8.86 -5.28
C GLY A 35 4.53 -7.64 -5.44
N ALA A 36 4.93 -7.39 -6.68
CA ALA A 36 5.73 -6.23 -7.04
C ALA A 36 5.26 -5.64 -8.37
N THR A 37 5.34 -4.32 -8.48
CA THR A 37 5.24 -3.61 -9.76
C THR A 37 6.42 -2.69 -9.95
N THR A 38 6.58 -2.24 -11.18
CA THR A 38 7.68 -1.41 -11.62
C THR A 38 7.12 -0.16 -12.25
N THR A 39 7.51 1.01 -11.75
CA THR A 39 7.09 2.32 -12.27
C THR A 39 8.28 2.99 -12.95
N SER A 40 8.09 3.43 -14.19
CA SER A 40 9.12 4.13 -14.97
C SER A 40 8.96 5.62 -14.83
N HIS A 41 9.96 6.29 -14.28
CA HIS A 41 9.91 7.72 -14.02
C HIS A 41 10.50 8.53 -15.20
N PRO A 42 9.95 9.71 -15.52
CA PRO A 42 10.39 10.52 -16.66
C PRO A 42 11.89 10.90 -16.66
N GLU A 43 12.51 10.97 -15.49
CA GLU A 43 13.93 11.26 -15.30
C GLU A 43 14.88 10.10 -15.70
N GLY A 44 14.33 9.00 -16.23
CA GLY A 44 15.10 7.82 -16.60
C GLY A 44 15.44 6.92 -15.42
N MET A 45 14.68 7.05 -14.33
CA MET A 45 14.76 6.18 -13.16
C MET A 45 13.59 5.20 -13.13
N CYS A 46 13.77 4.09 -12.43
CA CYS A 46 12.75 3.07 -12.26
C CYS A 46 12.63 2.74 -10.78
N SER A 47 11.42 2.74 -10.23
CA SER A 47 11.17 2.24 -8.88
C SER A 47 10.51 0.87 -8.94
N VAL A 48 10.80 0.04 -7.94
CA VAL A 48 10.05 -1.19 -7.68
C VAL A 48 9.20 -0.97 -6.45
N THR A 49 7.89 -1.09 -6.62
CA THR A 49 6.91 -1.01 -5.53
C THR A 49 6.58 -2.42 -5.08
N LEU A 50 6.90 -2.74 -3.83
CA LEU A 50 6.49 -4.00 -3.20
C LEU A 50 5.13 -3.79 -2.55
N TRP A 51 4.16 -4.63 -2.92
CA TRP A 51 2.82 -4.60 -2.36
C TRP A 51 2.76 -5.58 -1.19
N VAL A 52 2.31 -5.09 -0.04
CA VAL A 52 2.27 -5.85 1.20
C VAL A 52 0.82 -5.96 1.67
N VAL A 53 0.40 -7.18 1.96
CA VAL A 53 -0.89 -7.45 2.63
C VAL A 53 -0.60 -7.66 4.11
N ALA A 54 -1.40 -7.01 4.96
CA ALA A 54 -1.30 -7.12 6.40
C ALA A 54 -2.69 -7.23 7.02
N ARG A 55 -2.76 -7.85 8.21
CA ARG A 55 -3.99 -8.00 8.97
C ARG A 55 -4.17 -6.84 9.93
N TRP A 56 -5.30 -6.15 9.83
CA TRP A 56 -5.68 -5.10 10.78
C TRP A 56 -5.94 -5.67 12.19
N ILE A 57 -5.43 -4.99 13.22
CA ILE A 57 -5.69 -5.32 14.63
C ILE A 57 -6.59 -4.30 15.28
N SER A 58 -6.27 -3.01 15.13
CA SER A 58 -6.94 -1.95 15.88
C SER A 58 -6.61 -0.56 15.34
N GLY A 59 -7.38 0.42 15.80
CA GLY A 59 -7.27 1.81 15.39
C GLY A 59 -8.23 2.13 14.26
N GLU A 60 -8.74 3.36 14.27
CA GLU A 60 -9.43 3.96 13.14
C GLU A 60 -8.42 4.82 12.38
N PRO A 61 -8.48 4.87 11.04
CA PRO A 61 -7.52 5.64 10.27
C PRO A 61 -7.71 7.14 10.54
N VAL A 62 -6.66 7.77 11.04
CA VAL A 62 -6.57 9.22 11.25
C VAL A 62 -5.52 9.78 10.32
N VAL A 63 -5.75 10.95 9.73
CA VAL A 63 -4.73 11.65 8.94
C VAL A 63 -3.64 12.16 9.89
N MET A 64 -2.52 11.43 9.96
CA MET A 64 -1.39 11.77 10.83
C MET A 64 -0.42 12.77 10.17
N GLU A 65 -0.40 12.81 8.84
CA GLU A 65 0.41 13.72 8.02
C GLU A 65 -0.51 14.63 7.17
N PRO A 66 -1.10 15.68 7.76
CA PRO A 66 -2.13 16.51 7.12
C PRO A 66 -1.60 17.37 5.95
N ASP A 67 -0.29 17.48 5.83
CA ASP A 67 0.42 18.12 4.73
C ASP A 67 0.55 17.21 3.50
N LYS A 68 0.39 15.88 3.66
CA LYS A 68 0.42 14.90 2.57
C LYS A 68 -0.97 14.36 2.20
N TYR A 69 -1.83 14.15 3.18
CA TYR A 69 -3.11 13.47 3.00
C TYR A 69 -4.29 14.33 3.47
N ALA A 70 -5.37 14.34 2.69
CA ALA A 70 -6.60 15.06 3.05
C ALA A 70 -7.56 14.20 3.88
N GLU A 71 -7.64 12.90 3.57
CA GLU A 71 -8.54 11.95 4.22
C GLU A 71 -8.06 10.51 4.02
N HIS A 72 -8.55 9.61 4.87
CA HIS A 72 -8.45 8.17 4.69
C HIS A 72 -9.84 7.57 4.54
N ARG A 73 -10.00 6.61 3.62
CA ARG A 73 -11.25 5.91 3.38
C ARG A 73 -11.00 4.43 3.13
N TRP A 74 -11.92 3.60 3.62
CA TRP A 74 -11.98 2.18 3.30
C TRP A 74 -12.79 1.97 2.03
N TYR A 75 -12.31 1.09 1.15
CA TYR A 75 -13.00 0.66 -0.06
C TYR A 75 -13.12 -0.86 -0.05
N GLY A 76 -14.29 -1.39 -0.39
CA GLY A 76 -14.46 -2.82 -0.58
C GLY A 76 -13.67 -3.31 -1.80
N LEU A 77 -13.25 -4.58 -1.82
CA LEU A 77 -12.50 -5.12 -2.96
C LEU A 77 -13.25 -4.93 -4.29
N ASP A 78 -14.55 -5.19 -4.29
CA ASP A 78 -15.42 -5.09 -5.48
C ASP A 78 -16.02 -3.68 -5.68
N GLU A 79 -15.61 -2.72 -4.84
CA GLU A 79 -15.98 -1.32 -5.01
C GLU A 79 -15.04 -0.63 -6.00
N ALA A 80 -15.57 0.31 -6.78
CA ALA A 80 -14.75 1.13 -7.65
C ALA A 80 -13.88 2.09 -6.81
N LEU A 81 -12.58 2.09 -7.07
CA LEU A 81 -11.66 3.06 -6.48
C LEU A 81 -11.95 4.49 -7.00
N PRO A 82 -11.63 5.53 -6.21
CA PRO A 82 -11.81 6.91 -6.64
C PRO A 82 -10.87 7.26 -7.81
N ALA A 83 -11.29 8.19 -8.64
CA ALA A 83 -10.47 8.72 -9.74
C ALA A 83 -10.16 10.21 -9.51
N PRO A 84 -8.97 10.71 -9.93
CA PRO A 84 -7.88 9.95 -10.55
C PRO A 84 -7.09 9.10 -9.55
N LEU A 85 -6.43 8.05 -10.06
CA LEU A 85 -5.49 7.23 -9.29
C LEU A 85 -4.05 7.69 -9.50
N PHE A 86 -3.20 7.41 -8.51
CA PHE A 86 -1.76 7.60 -8.65
C PHE A 86 -1.17 6.49 -9.54
N GLU A 87 -0.13 6.78 -10.33
CA GLU A 87 0.40 5.86 -11.37
C GLU A 87 0.71 4.45 -10.85
N VAL A 88 1.26 4.34 -9.64
CA VAL A 88 1.55 3.04 -9.00
C VAL A 88 0.31 2.15 -8.87
N TRP A 89 -0.88 2.75 -8.68
CA TRP A 89 -2.14 2.01 -8.66
C TRP A 89 -2.56 1.53 -10.03
N GLU A 90 -2.34 2.35 -11.07
CA GLU A 90 -2.60 1.96 -12.46
C GLU A 90 -1.69 0.79 -12.84
N ASP A 91 -0.41 0.84 -12.47
CA ASP A 91 0.56 -0.24 -12.64
C ASP A 91 0.12 -1.53 -11.94
N LEU A 92 -0.38 -1.43 -10.69
CA LEU A 92 -0.91 -2.59 -9.96
C LEU A 92 -2.13 -3.18 -10.66
N LEU A 93 -3.14 -2.37 -10.95
CA LEU A 93 -4.40 -2.81 -11.56
C LEU A 93 -4.18 -3.44 -12.95
N GLY A 94 -3.16 -3.00 -13.69
CA GLY A 94 -2.73 -3.59 -14.96
C GLY A 94 -1.82 -4.82 -14.83
N SER A 95 -1.31 -5.12 -13.63
CA SER A 95 -0.34 -6.19 -13.37
C SER A 95 -1.02 -7.51 -12.95
N PRO A 96 -0.46 -8.68 -13.32
CA PRO A 96 -0.87 -9.98 -12.76
C PRO A 96 -0.83 -10.02 -11.22
N ALA A 97 0.03 -9.21 -10.60
CA ALA A 97 0.17 -9.13 -9.14
C ALA A 97 -1.14 -8.72 -8.44
N TYR A 98 -2.04 -7.99 -9.11
CA TYR A 98 -3.32 -7.61 -8.51
C TYR A 98 -4.22 -8.83 -8.26
N GLY A 99 -4.15 -9.85 -9.12
CA GLY A 99 -4.90 -11.10 -8.93
C GLY A 99 -4.41 -11.88 -7.70
N GLU A 100 -3.09 -11.98 -7.53
CA GLU A 100 -2.46 -12.63 -6.37
C GLU A 100 -2.81 -11.89 -5.06
N LEU A 101 -2.71 -10.56 -5.09
CA LEU A 101 -3.06 -9.70 -3.95
C LEU A 101 -4.53 -9.84 -3.56
N ARG A 102 -5.45 -9.85 -4.54
CA ARG A 102 -6.87 -10.08 -4.28
C ARG A 102 -7.15 -11.45 -3.67
N ALA A 103 -6.46 -12.49 -4.12
CA ALA A 103 -6.60 -13.82 -3.54
C ALA A 103 -6.16 -13.83 -2.07
N MET A 104 -5.00 -13.25 -1.76
CA MET A 104 -4.50 -13.13 -0.39
C MET A 104 -5.45 -12.33 0.53
N LEU A 105 -6.01 -11.23 0.04
CA LEU A 105 -6.98 -10.43 0.81
C LEU A 105 -8.32 -11.15 1.03
N SER A 106 -8.66 -12.15 0.21
CA SER A 106 -9.88 -12.93 0.39
C SER A 106 -9.72 -14.07 1.41
N GLU A 107 -8.48 -14.42 1.75
CA GLU A 107 -8.12 -15.47 2.70
C GLU A 107 -7.78 -14.96 4.11
N ALA A 108 -7.67 -13.63 4.27
CA ALA A 108 -7.24 -12.95 5.50
C ALA A 108 -8.42 -12.48 6.37
#